data_AF-A0A369XK18-F1
#
_entry.id   AF-A0A369XK18-F1
#
_cell.length_a   1.000
_cell.length_b   1.000
_cell.length_c   1.000
_cell.angle_alpha   90.00
_cell.angle_beta   90.00
_cell.angle_gamma   90.00
#
_symmetry.space_group_name_H-M   'P 1'
#
loop_
_entity.id
_entity.type
_entity.pdbx_description
1 polymer ?
#
loop_
_entity_poly.entity_id
_entity_poly.type
_entity_poly.pdbx_seq_one_letter_code
_entity_poly.pdbx_strand_id
1 'polypeptide(L)'
;MRRTGPWGILRDSAVCEIAQRLKRLWIAVLHQAIEDAKGNARSVEKSASSVAGPQRDALIWIFHDRSRAGNSFYAICDLLDLDPDQARQRLRRVPAIRRGLQRTGLDTGQGEG
;
A
#
# COMPACT_ATOMS: atom_id res chain seq x y z
N MET A 1 -25.56 20.05 -28.40
CA MET A 1 -24.31 20.03 -29.20
C MET A 1 -23.11 19.99 -28.25
N ARG A 2 -22.46 18.84 -28.06
CA ARG A 2 -21.20 18.74 -27.31
C ARG A 2 -20.05 18.65 -28.31
N ARG A 3 -19.09 19.59 -28.26
CA ARG A 3 -17.86 19.52 -29.05
C ARG A 3 -16.95 18.44 -28.46
N THR A 4 -17.01 17.23 -28.98
CA THR A 4 -15.94 16.23 -28.82
C THR A 4 -14.87 16.54 -29.87
N GLY A 5 -13.94 17.44 -29.52
CA GLY A 5 -12.77 17.71 -30.36
C GLY A 5 -11.70 16.61 -30.21
N PRO A 6 -10.85 16.38 -31.24
CA PRO A 6 -9.78 15.37 -31.23
C PRO A 6 -8.81 15.49 -30.03
N TRP A 7 -8.71 16.71 -29.49
CA TRP A 7 -7.85 17.08 -28.37
C TRP A 7 -8.27 16.54 -27.01
N GLY A 8 -9.54 16.13 -26.82
CA GLY A 8 -10.01 15.51 -25.58
C GLY A 8 -9.46 14.09 -25.40
N ILE A 9 -9.52 13.28 -26.46
CA ILE A 9 -9.08 11.87 -26.46
C ILE A 9 -7.56 11.77 -26.31
N LEU A 10 -6.81 12.70 -26.91
CA LEU A 10 -5.35 12.79 -26.78
C LEU A 10 -4.90 13.18 -25.36
N ARG A 11 -5.64 14.05 -24.67
CA ARG A 11 -5.37 14.39 -23.26
C ARG A 11 -5.64 13.22 -22.33
N ASP A 12 -6.74 12.52 -22.54
CA ASP A 12 -7.09 11.35 -21.73
C ASP A 12 -6.05 10.23 -21.91
N SER A 13 -5.58 10.01 -23.14
CA SER A 13 -4.48 9.08 -23.44
C SER A 13 -3.17 9.45 -22.74
N ALA A 14 -2.78 10.73 -22.79
CA ALA A 14 -1.55 11.20 -22.14
C ALA A 14 -1.62 11.10 -20.60
N VAL A 15 -2.79 11.39 -20.01
CA VAL A 15 -3.03 11.24 -18.56
C VAL A 15 -2.99 9.77 -18.16
N CYS A 16 -3.59 8.88 -18.95
CA CYS A 16 -3.50 7.44 -18.74
C CYS A 16 -2.05 6.93 -18.84
N GLU A 17 -1.27 7.38 -19.82
CA GLU A 17 0.14 6.99 -19.96
C GLU A 17 1.00 7.46 -18.79
N ILE A 18 0.80 8.70 -18.32
CA ILE A 18 1.50 9.23 -17.15
C ILE A 18 1.13 8.44 -15.89
N ALA A 19 -0.15 8.14 -15.68
CA ALA A 19 -0.62 7.31 -14.58
C ALA A 19 -0.01 5.90 -14.62
N GLN A 20 0.08 5.29 -15.81
CA GLN A 20 0.71 3.98 -15.99
C GLN A 20 2.22 4.01 -15.71
N ARG A 21 2.93 5.06 -16.14
CA ARG A 21 4.36 5.23 -15.83
C ARG A 21 4.58 5.42 -14.33
N LEU A 22 3.73 6.21 -13.68
CA LEU A 22 3.76 6.41 -12.23
C LEU A 22 3.47 5.10 -11.48
N LYS A 23 2.46 4.33 -11.91
CA LYS A 23 2.14 3.01 -11.36
C LYS A 23 3.33 2.06 -11.44
N ARG A 24 3.99 1.97 -12.59
CA ARG A 24 5.21 1.15 -12.77
C ARG A 24 6.34 1.58 -11.85
N LEU A 25 6.54 2.89 -11.70
CA LEU A 25 7.56 3.43 -10.80
C LEU A 25 7.28 3.04 -9.35
N TRP A 26 6.04 3.18 -8.89
CA TRP A 26 5.66 2.80 -7.53
C TRP A 26 5.77 1.30 -7.27
N ILE A 27 5.44 0.46 -8.26
CA ILE A 27 5.67 -1.00 -8.15
C ILE A 27 7.16 -1.29 -7.97
N ALA A 28 8.04 -0.65 -8.75
CA ALA A 28 9.48 -0.83 -8.64
C ALA A 28 10.02 -0.37 -7.27
N VAL A 29 9.56 0.79 -6.77
CA VAL A 29 9.92 1.32 -5.45
C VAL A 29 9.46 0.37 -4.33
N LEU A 30 8.22 -0.12 -4.38
CA LEU A 30 7.69 -1.05 -3.39
C LEU A 30 8.45 -2.39 -3.42
N HIS A 31 8.75 -2.92 -4.61
CA HIS A 31 9.57 -4.13 -4.75
C HIS A 31 10.96 -3.94 -4.13
N GLN A 32 11.64 -2.83 -4.44
CA GLN A 32 12.96 -2.55 -3.88
C GLN A 32 12.90 -2.40 -2.36
N ALA A 33 11.92 -1.67 -1.82
CA ALA A 33 11.75 -1.51 -0.38
C ALA A 33 11.50 -2.85 0.34
N ILE A 34 10.75 -3.77 -0.28
CA ILE A 34 10.53 -5.11 0.26
C ILE A 34 11.82 -5.93 0.25
N GLU A 35 12.58 -5.92 -0.85
CA GLU A 35 13.87 -6.63 -0.92
C GLU A 35 14.91 -6.05 0.04
N ASP A 36 14.94 -4.73 0.21
CA ASP A 36 15.78 -4.05 1.20
C ASP A 36 15.42 -4.49 2.62
N ALA A 37 14.12 -4.56 2.94
CA ALA A 37 13.62 -5.03 4.23
C ALA A 37 13.87 -6.53 4.48
N LYS A 38 13.94 -7.34 3.41
CA LYS A 38 14.25 -8.79 3.49
C LYS A 38 15.71 -9.09 3.84
N GLY A 39 16.60 -8.10 3.84
CA GLY A 39 17.93 -8.24 4.45
C GLY A 39 19.13 -7.88 3.56
N ASN A 40 18.95 -7.07 2.51
CA ASN A 40 20.08 -6.60 1.69
C ASN A 40 20.46 -5.12 1.94
N ALA A 41 19.64 -4.37 2.66
CA ALA A 41 20.12 -3.14 3.29
C ALA A 41 21.03 -3.55 4.44
N ARG A 42 22.35 -3.28 4.31
CA ARG A 42 23.35 -3.49 5.38
C ARG A 42 22.71 -3.18 6.71
N SER A 43 22.58 -4.20 7.57
CA SER A 43 22.04 -4.03 8.90
C SER A 43 22.94 -3.06 9.65
N VAL A 44 22.61 -1.77 9.62
CA VAL A 44 22.92 -0.89 10.74
C VAL A 44 22.26 -1.60 11.90
N GLU A 45 23.07 -2.04 12.86
CA GLU A 45 22.72 -2.82 14.04
C GLU A 45 21.55 -2.17 14.79
N LYS A 46 20.32 -2.37 14.29
CA LYS A 46 19.11 -1.99 14.97
C LYS A 46 18.69 -3.22 15.72
N SER A 47 18.95 -3.17 17.01
CA SER A 47 18.48 -4.10 18.02
C SER A 47 17.13 -4.70 17.64
N ALA A 48 16.95 -6.00 17.86
CA ALA A 48 15.70 -6.71 17.54
C ALA A 48 14.44 -6.09 18.20
N SER A 49 14.61 -5.19 19.19
CA SER A 49 13.54 -4.37 19.76
C SER A 49 13.04 -3.23 18.85
N SER A 50 13.83 -2.81 17.85
CA SER A 50 13.50 -1.69 16.94
C SER A 50 12.71 -2.10 15.70
N VAL A 51 12.75 -3.37 15.24
CA VAL A 51 12.04 -3.81 14.02
C VAL A 51 10.54 -3.99 14.26
N ALA A 52 10.15 -4.23 15.52
CA ALA A 52 8.75 -4.29 15.91
C ALA A 52 8.00 -2.96 15.69
N GLY A 53 8.70 -1.82 15.78
CA GLY A 53 8.15 -0.49 15.52
C GLY A 53 7.69 -0.32 14.07
N PRO A 54 8.59 -0.40 13.07
CA PRO A 54 8.24 -0.29 11.66
C PRO A 54 7.20 -1.31 11.20
N GLN A 55 7.26 -2.55 11.69
CA GLN A 55 6.25 -3.55 11.35
C GLN A 55 4.87 -3.19 11.93
N ARG A 56 4.82 -2.74 13.19
CA ARG A 56 3.58 -2.28 13.82
C ARG A 56 3.02 -1.05 13.10
N ASP A 57 3.87 -0.08 12.79
CA ASP A 57 3.49 1.15 12.09
C ASP A 57 2.95 0.84 10.69
N ALA A 58 3.57 -0.09 9.97
CA ALA A 58 3.08 -0.55 8.67
C ALA A 58 1.71 -1.26 8.79
N LEU A 59 1.49 -2.07 9.83
CA LEU A 59 0.19 -2.71 10.06
C LEU A 59 -0.89 -1.70 10.45
N ILE A 60 -0.56 -0.70 11.26
CA ILE A 60 -1.47 0.42 11.57
C ILE A 60 -1.80 1.18 10.29
N TRP A 61 -0.79 1.52 9.49
CA TRP A 61 -0.98 2.23 8.23
C TRP A 61 -1.85 1.44 7.24
N ILE A 62 -1.67 0.13 7.11
CA ILE A 62 -2.52 -0.68 6.20
C ILE A 62 -3.96 -0.80 6.72
N PHE A 63 -4.14 -1.13 8.00
CA PHE A 63 -5.44 -1.58 8.52
C PHE A 63 -6.26 -0.50 9.24
N HIS A 64 -5.62 0.57 9.70
CA HIS A 64 -6.25 1.61 10.52
C HIS A 64 -6.15 3.01 9.91
N ASP A 65 -5.30 3.21 8.91
CA ASP A 65 -5.25 4.49 8.19
C ASP A 65 -6.58 4.76 7.48
N ARG A 66 -7.14 5.94 7.76
CA ARG A 66 -8.33 6.52 7.12
C ARG A 66 -8.02 7.87 6.47
N SER A 67 -6.74 8.22 6.39
CA SER A 67 -6.27 9.48 5.83
C SER A 67 -6.55 9.57 4.34
N ARG A 68 -6.81 10.80 3.87
CA ARG A 68 -6.86 11.15 2.44
C ARG A 68 -5.54 11.78 1.95
N ALA A 69 -4.47 11.71 2.75
CA ALA A 69 -3.16 12.16 2.33
C ALA A 69 -2.68 11.37 1.11
N GLY A 70 -1.86 11.99 0.25
CA GLY A 70 -1.37 11.35 -0.98
C GLY A 70 -0.49 10.11 -0.75
N ASN A 71 -0.02 9.89 0.48
CA ASN A 71 0.72 8.71 0.92
C ASN A 71 -0.12 7.77 1.82
N SER A 72 -1.43 7.96 1.87
CA SER A 72 -2.31 7.06 2.60
C SER A 72 -2.42 5.70 1.91
N PHE A 73 -2.83 4.69 2.66
CA PHE A 73 -3.08 3.37 2.08
C PHE A 73 -4.13 3.44 0.96
N TYR A 74 -5.16 4.27 1.14
CA TYR A 74 -6.19 4.51 0.12
C TYR A 74 -5.62 5.14 -1.15
N ALA A 75 -4.80 6.20 -1.03
CA ALA A 75 -4.20 6.86 -2.18
C ALA A 75 -3.28 5.91 -2.98
N ILE A 76 -2.57 5.01 -2.29
CA ILE A 76 -1.74 3.98 -2.94
C ILE A 76 -2.62 2.90 -3.60
N CYS A 77 -3.71 2.49 -2.98
CA CYS A 77 -4.66 1.55 -3.59
C CYS A 77 -5.32 2.13 -4.84
N ASP A 78 -5.76 3.39 -4.79
CA ASP A 78 -6.32 4.11 -5.94
C ASP A 78 -5.31 4.19 -7.09
N LEU A 79 -4.04 4.52 -6.79
CA LEU A 79 -2.97 4.56 -7.78
C LEU A 79 -2.69 3.18 -8.41
N LEU A 80 -2.79 2.12 -7.62
CA LEU A 80 -2.54 0.75 -8.06
C LEU A 80 -3.78 0.09 -8.68
N ASP A 81 -4.92 0.77 -8.73
CA ASP A 81 -6.21 0.22 -9.20
C ASP A 81 -6.57 -1.05 -8.41
N LEU A 82 -6.47 -0.94 -7.07
CA LEU A 82 -6.78 -2.01 -6.13
C LEU A 82 -7.92 -1.57 -5.21
N ASP A 83 -8.87 -2.47 -4.97
CA ASP A 83 -9.86 -2.25 -3.92
C ASP A 83 -9.16 -2.37 -2.54
N PRO A 84 -9.17 -1.31 -1.70
CA PRO A 84 -8.44 -1.28 -0.44
C PRO A 84 -8.94 -2.33 0.55
N ASP A 85 -10.24 -2.62 0.55
CA ASP A 85 -10.83 -3.60 1.47
C ASP A 85 -10.52 -5.03 1.04
N GLN A 86 -10.56 -5.32 -0.26
CA GLN A 86 -10.12 -6.58 -0.84
C GLN A 86 -8.61 -6.78 -0.59
N ALA A 87 -7.79 -5.74 -0.73
CA ALA A 87 -6.37 -5.79 -0.43
C ALA A 87 -6.13 -6.16 1.04
N ARG A 88 -6.82 -5.50 1.98
CA ARG A 88 -6.79 -5.84 3.42
C ARG A 88 -7.22 -7.28 3.69
N GLN A 89 -8.30 -7.75 3.08
CA GLN A 89 -8.76 -9.13 3.22
C GLN A 89 -7.71 -10.14 2.73
N ARG A 90 -7.06 -9.87 1.59
CA ARG A 90 -5.97 -10.72 1.07
C ARG A 90 -4.77 -10.72 2.00
N LEU A 91 -4.39 -9.55 2.54
CA LEU A 91 -3.29 -9.44 3.50
C LEU A 91 -3.58 -10.20 4.81
N ARG A 92 -4.81 -10.18 5.32
CA ARG A 92 -5.21 -10.99 6.50
C ARG A 92 -5.04 -12.50 6.31
N ARG A 93 -5.09 -12.99 5.07
CA ARG A 93 -4.87 -14.42 4.75
C ARG A 93 -3.38 -14.81 4.79
N VAL A 94 -2.45 -13.85 4.76
CA VAL A 94 -1.02 -14.13 4.83
C VAL A 94 -0.62 -14.49 6.27
N PRO A 95 -0.09 -15.70 6.54
CA PRO A 95 0.16 -16.15 7.91
C PRO A 95 1.12 -15.25 8.70
N ALA A 96 2.12 -14.66 8.03
CA ALA A 96 3.05 -13.73 8.66
C ALA A 96 2.38 -12.43 9.11
N ILE A 97 1.47 -11.89 8.30
CA ILE A 97 0.71 -10.68 8.61
C ILE A 97 -0.29 -10.94 9.72
N ARG A 98 -1.02 -12.06 9.67
CA ARG A 98 -1.95 -12.47 10.73
C ARG A 98 -1.25 -12.56 12.09
N ARG A 99 -0.08 -13.22 12.15
CA ARG A 99 0.74 -13.26 13.38
C ARG A 99 1.18 -11.86 13.82
N GLY A 100 1.52 -10.98 12.89
CA GLY A 100 1.86 -9.59 13.16
C GLY A 100 0.68 -8.83 13.80
N LEU A 101 -0.52 -8.93 13.21
CA LEU A 101 -1.73 -8.29 13.72
C LEU A 101 -2.07 -8.72 15.15
N GLN A 102 -2.01 -10.03 15.41
CA GLN A 102 -2.22 -10.61 16.75
C GLN A 102 -1.21 -10.06 17.76
N ARG A 103 0.07 -10.00 17.41
CA ARG A 103 1.13 -9.43 18.27
C ARG A 103 0.93 -7.95 18.56
N THR A 104 0.33 -7.21 17.64
CA THR A 104 0.10 -5.78 17.78
C THR A 104 -1.20 -5.42 18.51
N GLY A 105 -2.09 -6.40 18.75
CA GLY A 105 -3.43 -6.15 19.30
C GLY A 105 -4.39 -5.48 18.30
N LEU A 106 -4.06 -5.53 17.00
CA LEU A 106 -4.82 -4.92 15.91
C LEU A 106 -5.83 -5.91 15.27
N ASP A 107 -6.00 -7.09 15.88
CA ASP A 107 -6.91 -8.15 15.44
C ASP A 107 -8.33 -7.95 15.99
N THR A 108 -8.83 -6.72 16.01
CA THR A 108 -10.25 -6.43 16.27
C THR A 108 -11.06 -6.74 15.02
N GLY A 109 -11.22 -8.04 14.77
CA GLY A 109 -12.34 -8.56 14.02
C GLY A 109 -13.62 -8.31 14.81
N GLN A 110 -14.42 -7.38 14.32
CA GLN A 110 -15.83 -7.23 14.62
C GLN A 110 -16.53 -8.58 14.37
N GLY A 111 -16.73 -9.31 15.45
CA GLY A 111 -17.52 -10.54 15.54
C GLY A 111 -18.42 -10.42 16.76
N GLU A 112 -19.42 -9.55 16.67
CA GLU A 112 -20.57 -9.51 17.57
C GLU A 112 -21.81 -9.23 16.72
N GLY A 113 -22.77 -10.16 16.72
CA GLY A 113 -24.10 -10.04 16.09
C GLY A 113 -24.41 -11.14 15.10
#